data_AF-A0A1A7ZA13-F1
#
_entry.id   AF-A0A1A7ZA13-F1
#
_cell.length_a   1.000
_cell.length_b   1.000
_cell.length_c   1.000
_cell.angle_alpha   90.00
_cell.angle_beta   90.00
_cell.angle_gamma   90.00
#
_symmetry.space_group_name_H-M   'P 1'
#
loop_
_entity.id
_entity.type
_entity.pdbx_description
1 polymer ?
#
loop_
_entity_poly.entity_id
_entity_poly.type
_entity_poly.pdbx_seq_one_letter_code
_entity_poly.pdbx_strand_id
1 'polypeptide(L)'
;MVLKGFVFVSHALESYTALPYNQRVPCPTNPIYRPPYQGSNPISDVWSRHALHIVAKYMKRAVWDPEDLEARSNMHLASVFAGIGFGNAGVHLCHGMSYPIAGNVKTHSARGYNVDHPLVPHGLSVVLTSPAVFSFIAPMCPERHLEAAEILGADVRQVKRQDAGAILADTLRQFLFELQVEDGLGAVGYSRDDIPSLVKGTLPQERVTKLSPREHSEEDLSQLFEASMKLY
;
A
#
# COMPACT_ATOMS: atom_id res chain seq x y z
N MET A 1 11.06 13.86 0.00
CA MET A 1 11.36 12.52 -0.54
C MET A 1 10.62 11.43 0.22
N VAL A 2 10.62 11.48 1.55
CA VAL A 2 9.92 10.57 2.48
C VAL A 2 8.51 10.20 2.02
N LEU A 3 7.61 11.19 1.88
CA LEU A 3 6.20 10.95 1.52
C LEU A 3 5.98 10.45 0.07
N LYS A 4 6.94 10.64 -0.84
CA LYS A 4 6.89 10.06 -2.19
C LYS A 4 7.37 8.61 -2.20
N GLY A 5 8.31 8.26 -1.32
CA GLY A 5 8.86 6.90 -1.20
C GLY A 5 7.82 5.87 -0.77
N PHE A 6 6.86 6.26 0.08
CA PHE A 6 5.81 5.35 0.56
C PHE A 6 4.87 4.86 -0.55
N VAL A 7 4.65 5.69 -1.57
CA VAL A 7 3.88 5.27 -2.76
C VAL A 7 4.52 4.04 -3.40
N PHE A 8 5.86 3.95 -3.41
CA PHE A 8 6.56 2.88 -4.12
C PHE A 8 6.48 1.55 -3.39
N VAL A 9 6.53 1.57 -2.05
CA VAL A 9 6.36 0.39 -1.21
C VAL A 9 4.95 -0.17 -1.40
N SER A 10 3.94 0.68 -1.32
CA SER A 10 2.55 0.27 -1.50
C SER A 10 2.25 -0.18 -2.93
N HIS A 11 2.78 0.50 -3.96
CA HIS A 11 2.70 0.02 -5.34
C HIS A 11 3.25 -1.40 -5.46
N ALA A 12 4.49 -1.63 -5.00
CA ALA A 12 5.13 -2.92 -5.15
C ALA A 12 4.42 -4.02 -4.36
N LEU A 13 4.01 -3.75 -3.11
CA LEU A 13 3.28 -4.72 -2.30
C LEU A 13 1.90 -5.03 -2.88
N GLU A 14 1.09 -4.01 -3.17
CA GLU A 14 -0.27 -4.24 -3.68
C GLU A 14 -0.26 -4.90 -5.05
N SER A 15 0.69 -4.58 -5.92
CA SER A 15 0.86 -5.29 -7.19
C SER A 15 1.29 -6.73 -7.00
N TYR A 16 2.16 -7.00 -6.01
CA TYR A 16 2.60 -8.33 -5.71
C TYR A 16 1.49 -9.19 -5.08
N THR A 17 0.59 -8.59 -4.29
CA THR A 17 -0.50 -9.30 -3.63
C THR A 17 -1.85 -9.13 -4.34
N ALA A 18 -1.90 -8.45 -5.49
CA ALA A 18 -3.12 -8.29 -6.27
C ALA A 18 -3.74 -9.64 -6.63
N LEU A 19 -5.06 -9.63 -6.83
CA LEU A 19 -5.81 -10.76 -7.38
C LEU A 19 -5.05 -11.37 -8.56
N PRO A 20 -4.75 -12.67 -8.57
CA PRO A 20 -4.02 -13.28 -9.68
C PRO A 20 -4.73 -13.08 -11.02
N TYR A 21 -3.96 -12.79 -12.07
CA TYR A 21 -4.52 -12.45 -13.40
C TYR A 21 -5.44 -13.52 -13.99
N ASN A 22 -5.24 -14.78 -13.60
CA ASN A 22 -6.04 -15.94 -14.03
C ASN A 22 -7.27 -16.21 -13.14
N GLN A 23 -7.44 -15.48 -12.04
CA GLN A 23 -8.57 -15.60 -11.11
C GLN A 23 -9.55 -14.44 -11.24
N ARG A 24 -9.27 -13.48 -12.14
CA ARG A 24 -10.16 -12.35 -12.37
C ARG A 24 -11.45 -12.79 -13.06
N VAL A 25 -12.55 -12.67 -12.33
CA VAL A 25 -13.90 -13.01 -12.80
C VAL A 25 -14.85 -11.83 -12.62
N PRO A 26 -15.85 -11.67 -13.50
CA PRO A 26 -16.05 -12.41 -14.75
C PRO A 26 -15.00 -12.05 -15.82
N CYS A 27 -14.65 -13.01 -16.67
CA CYS A 27 -13.86 -12.72 -17.86
C CYS A 27 -14.70 -11.86 -18.82
N PRO A 28 -14.18 -10.73 -19.34
CA PRO A 28 -14.90 -9.92 -20.30
C PRO A 28 -15.25 -10.74 -21.56
N THR A 29 -16.47 -10.56 -22.07
CA THR A 29 -16.96 -11.28 -23.27
C THR A 29 -16.15 -10.95 -24.52
N ASN A 30 -15.50 -9.79 -24.56
CA ASN A 30 -14.58 -9.39 -25.62
C ASN A 30 -13.27 -8.88 -24.98
N PRO A 31 -12.08 -9.34 -25.44
CA PRO A 31 -10.78 -8.86 -24.95
C PRO A 31 -10.60 -7.34 -24.97
N ILE A 32 -11.29 -6.61 -25.85
CA ILE A 32 -11.22 -5.13 -25.91
C ILE A 32 -11.73 -4.45 -24.62
N TYR A 33 -12.59 -5.14 -23.86
CA TYR A 33 -13.13 -4.64 -22.59
C TYR A 33 -12.26 -5.04 -21.38
N ARG A 34 -11.11 -5.68 -21.60
CA ARG A 34 -10.18 -5.96 -20.52
C ARG A 34 -9.66 -4.65 -19.93
N PRO A 35 -9.73 -4.48 -18.60
CA PRO A 35 -9.16 -3.31 -17.96
C PRO A 35 -7.64 -3.24 -18.19
N PRO A 36 -7.02 -2.06 -18.08
CA PRO A 36 -5.58 -1.89 -18.26
C PRO A 36 -4.75 -2.82 -17.37
N TYR A 37 -5.20 -3.04 -16.14
CA TYR A 37 -4.54 -3.89 -15.15
C TYR A 37 -5.30 -5.20 -15.02
N GLN A 38 -4.62 -6.34 -15.05
CA GLN A 38 -5.25 -7.66 -14.98
C GLN A 38 -5.09 -8.36 -13.63
N GLY A 39 -4.29 -7.82 -12.71
CA GLY A 39 -3.90 -8.50 -11.48
C GLY A 39 -2.47 -9.03 -11.51
N SER A 40 -2.02 -9.58 -10.39
CA SER A 40 -0.64 -10.06 -10.24
C SER A 40 -0.33 -11.14 -11.29
N ASN A 41 0.85 -11.07 -11.88
CA ASN A 41 1.30 -11.96 -12.95
C ASN A 41 2.83 -12.12 -12.93
N PRO A 42 3.40 -13.15 -13.60
CA PRO A 42 4.83 -13.42 -13.55
C PRO A 42 5.72 -12.24 -13.99
N ILE A 43 5.24 -11.38 -14.90
CA ILE A 43 5.98 -10.20 -15.35
C ILE A 43 5.95 -9.10 -14.28
N SER A 44 4.78 -8.79 -13.72
CA SER A 44 4.67 -7.80 -12.64
C SER A 44 5.45 -8.21 -11.39
N ASP A 45 5.51 -9.51 -11.09
CA ASP A 45 6.18 -10.06 -9.90
C ASP A 45 7.69 -9.85 -9.92
N VAL A 46 8.32 -9.89 -11.11
CA VAL A 46 9.75 -9.57 -11.26
C VAL A 46 10.02 -8.14 -10.82
N TRP A 47 9.24 -7.20 -11.34
CA TRP A 47 9.44 -5.78 -11.06
C TRP A 47 9.03 -5.37 -9.65
N SER A 48 7.94 -5.95 -9.14
CA SER A 48 7.43 -5.67 -7.80
C SER A 48 8.42 -6.14 -6.72
N ARG A 49 8.91 -7.38 -6.82
CA ARG A 49 9.92 -7.90 -5.88
C ARG A 49 11.24 -7.13 -5.97
N HIS A 50 11.68 -6.81 -7.19
CA HIS A 50 12.89 -6.01 -7.35
C HIS A 50 12.75 -4.62 -6.72
N ALA A 51 11.61 -3.96 -6.89
CA ALA A 51 11.33 -2.69 -6.23
C ALA A 51 11.33 -2.82 -4.69
N LEU A 52 10.75 -3.89 -4.13
CA LEU A 52 10.77 -4.14 -2.68
C LEU A 52 12.19 -4.30 -2.14
N HIS A 53 13.06 -5.04 -2.84
CA HIS A 53 14.47 -5.18 -2.42
C HIS A 53 15.21 -3.85 -2.41
N ILE A 54 14.98 -2.98 -3.40
CA ILE A 54 15.60 -1.65 -3.45
C ILE A 54 15.06 -0.78 -2.31
N VAL A 55 13.74 -0.77 -2.10
CA VAL A 55 13.09 -0.06 -1.00
C VAL A 55 13.70 -0.48 0.34
N ALA A 56 13.75 -1.78 0.62
CA ALA A 56 14.27 -2.32 1.88
C ALA A 56 15.71 -1.87 2.14
N LYS A 57 16.54 -1.83 1.09
CA LYS A 57 17.96 -1.47 1.20
C LYS A 57 18.19 0.04 1.31
N TYR A 58 17.46 0.86 0.56
CA TYR A 58 17.83 2.26 0.34
C TYR A 58 16.85 3.29 0.89
N MET A 59 15.59 2.93 1.16
CA MET A 59 14.59 3.93 1.55
C MET A 59 14.95 4.63 2.86
N LYS A 60 15.35 3.86 3.89
CA LYS A 60 15.77 4.41 5.19
C LYS A 60 16.98 5.33 5.03
N ARG A 61 18.00 4.89 4.27
CA ARG A 61 19.18 5.71 3.96
C ARG A 61 18.79 7.02 3.29
N ALA A 62 17.98 6.97 2.24
CA ALA A 62 17.54 8.14 1.49
C ALA A 62 16.73 9.12 2.38
N VAL A 63 15.89 8.60 3.29
CA VAL A 63 15.08 9.42 4.20
C VAL A 63 15.94 10.15 5.23
N TRP A 64 16.92 9.46 5.82
CA TRP A 64 17.74 9.99 6.90
C TRP A 64 18.97 10.78 6.44
N ASP A 65 19.47 10.48 5.24
CA ASP A 65 20.56 11.20 4.60
C ASP A 65 20.13 11.71 3.21
N PRO A 66 19.71 12.98 3.09
CA PRO A 66 19.31 13.56 1.82
C PRO A 66 20.49 13.75 0.84
N GLU A 67 21.73 13.65 1.30
CA GLU A 67 22.94 13.76 0.48
C GLU A 67 23.48 12.40 0.03
N ASP A 68 22.90 11.28 0.50
CA ASP A 68 23.19 9.93 0.00
C ASP A 68 22.67 9.75 -1.44
N LEU A 69 23.50 10.18 -2.40
CA LEU A 69 23.19 10.12 -3.82
C LEU A 69 22.93 8.69 -4.30
N GLU A 70 23.64 7.69 -3.77
CA GLU A 70 23.42 6.29 -4.14
C GLU A 70 22.01 5.86 -3.74
N ALA A 71 21.63 6.09 -2.48
CA ALA A 71 20.31 5.72 -1.99
C ALA A 71 19.20 6.45 -2.75
N ARG A 72 19.38 7.75 -3.02
CA ARG A 72 18.43 8.55 -3.79
C ARG A 72 18.27 8.09 -5.23
N SER A 73 19.38 7.83 -5.93
CA SER A 73 19.36 7.29 -7.29
C SER A 73 18.67 5.93 -7.36
N ASN A 74 18.95 5.06 -6.39
CA ASN A 74 18.28 3.76 -6.30
C ASN A 74 16.78 3.92 -5.99
N MET A 75 16.37 4.85 -5.13
CA MET A 75 14.95 5.12 -4.87
C MET A 75 14.22 5.70 -6.08
N HIS A 76 14.89 6.50 -6.91
CA HIS A 76 14.35 6.93 -8.21
C HIS A 76 14.13 5.73 -9.13
N LEU A 77 15.09 4.82 -9.19
CA LEU A 77 14.97 3.61 -9.99
C LEU A 77 13.88 2.65 -9.45
N ALA A 78 13.75 2.54 -8.12
CA ALA A 78 12.67 1.80 -7.47
C ALA A 78 11.29 2.30 -7.89
N SER A 79 11.12 3.62 -8.03
CA SER A 79 9.87 4.21 -8.53
C SER A 79 9.53 3.73 -9.95
N VAL A 80 10.54 3.58 -10.82
CA VAL A 80 10.34 3.07 -12.18
C VAL A 80 9.95 1.60 -12.15
N PHE A 81 10.65 0.77 -11.37
CA PHE A 81 10.34 -0.66 -11.28
C PHE A 81 8.96 -0.91 -10.65
N ALA A 82 8.62 -0.22 -9.57
CA ALA A 82 7.28 -0.25 -9.00
C ALA A 82 6.25 0.17 -10.06
N GLY A 83 6.56 1.22 -10.84
CA GLY A 83 5.78 1.68 -11.98
C GLY A 83 5.48 0.61 -13.03
N ILE A 84 6.51 -0.14 -13.44
CA ILE A 84 6.35 -1.24 -14.40
C ILE A 84 5.55 -2.40 -13.78
N GLY A 85 5.80 -2.72 -12.51
CA GLY A 85 5.07 -3.74 -11.76
C GLY A 85 3.57 -3.44 -11.71
N PHE A 86 3.19 -2.30 -11.13
CA PHE A 86 1.79 -1.91 -11.02
C PHE A 86 1.16 -1.55 -12.37
N GLY A 87 1.95 -1.08 -13.35
CA GLY A 87 1.48 -0.87 -14.71
C GLY A 87 0.90 -2.13 -15.37
N ASN A 88 1.36 -3.31 -14.94
CA ASN A 88 0.86 -4.61 -15.41
C ASN A 88 -0.17 -5.24 -14.45
N ALA A 89 0.07 -5.15 -13.14
CA ALA A 89 -0.78 -5.79 -12.13
C ALA A 89 -1.94 -4.93 -11.64
N GLY A 90 -1.70 -3.63 -11.49
CA GLY A 90 -2.53 -2.68 -10.76
C GLY A 90 -2.25 -2.68 -9.26
N VAL A 91 -3.10 -1.97 -8.54
CA VAL A 91 -3.08 -1.76 -7.07
C VAL A 91 -4.49 -1.93 -6.53
N HIS A 92 -4.67 -2.05 -5.22
CA HIS A 92 -5.93 -2.46 -4.63
C HIS A 92 -6.41 -1.56 -3.48
N LEU A 93 -6.75 -2.15 -2.32
CA LEU A 93 -7.45 -1.50 -1.22
C LEU A 93 -6.70 -0.31 -0.62
N CYS A 94 -5.37 -0.34 -0.46
CA CYS A 94 -4.67 0.80 0.13
C CYS A 94 -4.84 2.03 -0.77
N HIS A 95 -4.67 1.86 -2.08
CA HIS A 95 -4.97 2.93 -3.04
C HIS A 95 -6.44 3.32 -3.04
N GLY A 96 -7.37 2.36 -3.06
CA GLY A 96 -8.81 2.64 -3.03
C GLY A 96 -9.24 3.48 -1.83
N MET A 97 -8.75 3.12 -0.64
CA MET A 97 -9.00 3.84 0.61
C MET A 97 -8.28 5.19 0.67
N SER A 98 -7.17 5.35 -0.05
CA SER A 98 -6.39 6.60 -0.05
C SER A 98 -7.10 7.79 -0.69
N TYR A 99 -8.02 7.55 -1.64
CA TYR A 99 -8.76 8.60 -2.35
C TYR A 99 -9.61 9.44 -1.39
N PRO A 100 -10.50 8.87 -0.57
CA PRO A 100 -11.24 9.65 0.42
C PRO A 100 -10.36 10.20 1.54
N ILE A 101 -9.27 9.52 1.93
CA ILE A 101 -8.30 10.06 2.91
C ILE A 101 -7.62 11.33 2.38
N ALA A 102 -7.29 11.39 1.08
CA ALA A 102 -6.71 12.60 0.51
C ALA A 102 -7.79 13.66 0.23
N GLY A 103 -8.96 13.24 -0.27
CA GLY A 103 -10.03 14.14 -0.71
C GLY A 103 -10.87 14.76 0.40
N ASN A 104 -10.99 14.09 1.55
CA ASN A 104 -11.80 14.56 2.68
C ASN A 104 -10.95 15.19 3.80
N VAL A 105 -9.69 15.53 3.53
CA VAL A 105 -8.80 16.14 4.54
C VAL A 105 -9.40 17.46 5.02
N LYS A 106 -9.34 17.68 6.34
CA LYS A 106 -9.92 18.88 6.97
C LYS A 106 -8.87 19.83 7.52
N THR A 107 -7.82 19.29 8.15
CA THR A 107 -6.92 20.08 9.01
C THR A 107 -5.45 19.76 8.85
N HIS A 108 -5.08 18.58 8.33
CA HIS A 108 -3.67 18.18 8.25
C HIS A 108 -2.90 18.98 7.19
N SER A 109 -1.68 19.36 7.53
CA SER A 109 -0.73 20.04 6.65
C SER A 109 0.60 19.28 6.72
N ALA A 110 0.97 18.62 5.63
CA ALA A 110 2.13 17.75 5.62
C ALA A 110 3.46 18.51 5.60
N ARG A 111 4.43 18.01 6.36
CA ARG A 111 5.78 18.58 6.44
C ARG A 111 6.46 18.61 5.06
N GLY A 112 7.04 19.74 4.69
CA GLY A 112 7.77 19.91 3.44
C GLY A 112 6.90 20.24 2.22
N TYR A 113 5.60 20.50 2.44
CA TYR A 113 4.69 21.05 1.44
C TYR A 113 4.38 22.50 1.80
N ASN A 114 4.58 23.42 0.85
CA ASN A 114 4.27 24.84 1.02
C ASN A 114 3.01 25.18 0.24
N VAL A 115 1.85 24.91 0.85
CA VAL A 115 0.52 25.15 0.29
C VAL A 115 -0.37 25.83 1.34
N ASP A 116 -1.38 26.56 0.89
CA ASP A 116 -2.28 27.38 1.70
C ASP A 116 -3.56 26.65 2.16
N HIS A 117 -3.65 25.34 1.91
CA HIS A 117 -4.82 24.52 2.22
C HIS A 117 -4.42 23.18 2.84
N PRO A 118 -5.33 22.52 3.61
CA PRO A 118 -5.09 21.19 4.15
C PRO A 118 -4.80 20.16 3.05
N LEU A 119 -3.84 19.27 3.31
CA LEU A 119 -3.39 18.26 2.36
C LEU A 119 -2.83 17.05 3.10
N VAL A 120 -3.35 15.86 2.79
CA VAL A 120 -2.65 14.59 3.01
C VAL A 120 -2.00 14.16 1.70
N PRO A 121 -0.66 14.13 1.58
CA PRO A 121 0.01 13.67 0.38
C PRO A 121 -0.36 12.22 0.06
N HIS A 122 -0.50 11.89 -1.22
CA HIS A 122 -0.99 10.59 -1.66
C HIS A 122 -0.23 9.39 -1.05
N GLY A 123 1.11 9.46 -0.99
CA GLY A 123 1.89 8.36 -0.38
C GLY A 123 1.59 8.14 1.10
N LEU A 124 1.28 9.23 1.82
CA LEU A 124 0.84 9.14 3.20
C LEU A 124 -0.56 8.52 3.26
N SER A 125 -1.51 9.01 2.46
CA SER A 125 -2.88 8.48 2.48
C SER A 125 -3.00 7.01 2.07
N VAL A 126 -2.08 6.51 1.23
CA VAL A 126 -2.00 5.10 0.87
C VAL A 126 -1.39 4.26 1.99
N VAL A 127 -0.29 4.72 2.60
CA VAL A 127 0.49 3.86 3.50
C VAL A 127 -0.15 3.68 4.87
N LEU A 128 -0.93 4.65 5.34
CA LEU A 128 -1.58 4.61 6.65
C LEU A 128 -2.54 3.43 6.82
N THR A 129 -3.15 2.94 5.74
CA THR A 129 -4.06 1.77 5.78
C THR A 129 -3.35 0.45 5.51
N SER A 130 -2.08 0.49 5.10
CA SER A 130 -1.38 -0.70 4.61
C SER A 130 -1.28 -1.84 5.63
N PRO A 131 -0.97 -1.63 6.93
CA PRO A 131 -0.88 -2.75 7.87
C PRO A 131 -2.23 -3.47 8.05
N ALA A 132 -3.33 -2.71 8.13
CA ALA A 132 -4.68 -3.27 8.24
C ALA A 132 -5.08 -4.04 6.97
N VAL A 133 -4.83 -3.46 5.80
CA VAL A 133 -5.14 -4.09 4.51
C VAL A 133 -4.37 -5.40 4.33
N PHE A 134 -3.05 -5.41 4.54
CA PHE A 134 -2.25 -6.61 4.36
C PHE A 134 -2.57 -7.69 5.40
N SER A 135 -2.96 -7.32 6.63
CA SER A 135 -3.50 -8.29 7.57
C SER A 135 -4.81 -8.91 7.09
N PHE A 136 -5.69 -8.12 6.46
CA PHE A 136 -6.98 -8.58 5.94
C PHE A 136 -6.84 -9.51 4.73
N ILE A 137 -5.95 -9.20 3.78
CA ILE A 137 -5.83 -9.99 2.54
C ILE A 137 -4.89 -11.20 2.66
N ALA A 138 -4.10 -11.29 3.73
CA ALA A 138 -3.11 -12.36 3.92
C ALA A 138 -3.61 -13.80 3.71
N PRO A 139 -4.83 -14.19 4.14
CA PRO A 139 -5.32 -15.55 3.90
C PRO A 139 -5.38 -15.96 2.41
N MET A 140 -5.41 -15.00 1.49
CA MET A 140 -5.49 -15.27 0.05
C MET A 140 -4.15 -15.59 -0.60
N CYS A 141 -3.03 -15.10 -0.03
CA CYS A 141 -1.69 -15.35 -0.56
C CYS A 141 -0.62 -15.26 0.55
N PRO A 142 -0.68 -16.14 1.57
CA PRO A 142 0.18 -16.06 2.74
C PRO A 142 1.67 -16.22 2.37
N GLU A 143 2.01 -16.99 1.34
CA GLU A 143 3.39 -17.14 0.88
C GLU A 143 3.96 -15.83 0.34
N ARG A 144 3.17 -15.08 -0.44
CA ARG A 144 3.59 -13.77 -0.97
C ARG A 144 3.75 -12.74 0.16
N HIS A 145 2.92 -12.83 1.19
CA HIS A 145 3.03 -11.97 2.38
C HIS A 145 4.31 -12.25 3.17
N LEU A 146 4.65 -13.53 3.37
CA LEU A 146 5.89 -13.93 4.05
C LEU A 146 7.13 -13.54 3.24
N GLU A 147 7.13 -13.75 1.93
CA GLU A 147 8.24 -13.30 1.07
C GLU A 147 8.40 -11.78 1.13
N ALA A 148 7.30 -11.02 1.05
CA ALA A 148 7.35 -9.57 1.17
C ALA A 148 7.89 -9.11 2.54
N ALA A 149 7.46 -9.76 3.64
CA ALA A 149 7.96 -9.46 4.97
C ALA A 149 9.46 -9.78 5.10
N GLU A 150 9.91 -10.92 4.56
CA GLU A 150 11.33 -11.30 4.53
C GLU A 150 12.17 -10.27 3.76
N ILE A 151 11.70 -9.83 2.58
CA ILE A 151 12.38 -8.79 1.78
C ILE A 151 12.52 -7.49 2.59
N LEU A 152 11.50 -7.13 3.37
CA LEU A 152 11.50 -5.94 4.23
C LEU A 152 12.24 -6.14 5.56
N GLY A 153 12.83 -7.31 5.80
CA GLY A 153 13.75 -7.57 6.91
C GLY A 153 13.17 -8.39 8.06
N ALA A 154 11.97 -8.96 7.92
CA ALA A 154 11.41 -9.86 8.93
C ALA A 154 12.09 -11.24 8.91
N ASP A 155 12.29 -11.84 10.09
CA ASP A 155 12.68 -13.24 10.20
C ASP A 155 11.46 -14.14 10.05
N VAL A 156 11.32 -14.77 8.89
CA VAL A 156 10.20 -15.67 8.58
C VAL A 156 10.55 -17.15 8.74
N ARG A 157 11.68 -17.47 9.38
CA ARG A 157 12.07 -18.87 9.64
C ARG A 157 11.08 -19.51 10.63
N GLN A 158 10.58 -20.69 10.28
CA GLN A 158 9.68 -21.49 11.13
C GLN A 158 8.33 -20.84 11.48
N VAL A 159 7.91 -19.79 10.76
CA VAL A 159 6.60 -19.17 10.96
C VAL A 159 5.48 -19.98 10.32
N LYS A 160 4.27 -19.89 10.86
CA LYS A 160 3.09 -20.52 10.26
C LYS A 160 2.48 -19.59 9.23
N ARG A 161 1.94 -20.16 8.14
CA ARG A 161 1.26 -19.40 7.08
C ARG A 161 0.11 -18.52 7.59
N GLN A 162 -0.61 -18.98 8.63
CA GLN A 162 -1.69 -18.23 9.25
C GLN A 162 -1.23 -16.91 9.91
N ASP A 163 0.05 -16.81 10.28
CA ASP A 163 0.63 -15.64 10.93
C ASP A 163 1.13 -14.60 9.91
N ALA A 164 1.09 -14.92 8.60
CA ALA A 164 1.66 -14.10 7.53
C ALA A 164 1.13 -12.65 7.51
N GLY A 165 -0.17 -12.47 7.78
CA GLY A 165 -0.79 -11.15 7.83
C GLY A 165 -0.28 -10.30 8.99
N ALA A 166 -0.19 -10.89 10.18
CA ALA A 166 0.36 -10.22 11.36
C ALA A 166 1.83 -9.86 11.16
N ILE A 167 2.64 -10.80 10.64
CA ILE A 167 4.06 -10.59 10.40
C ILE A 167 4.29 -9.44 9.40
N LEU A 168 3.60 -9.43 8.25
CA LEU A 168 3.77 -8.34 7.27
C LEU A 168 3.24 -7.00 7.83
N ALA A 169 2.10 -7.01 8.52
CA ALA A 169 1.55 -5.80 9.14
C ALA A 169 2.51 -5.21 10.19
N ASP A 170 3.10 -6.02 11.05
CA ASP A 170 4.06 -5.58 12.07
C ASP A 170 5.37 -5.09 11.45
N THR A 171 5.83 -5.78 10.40
CA THR A 171 7.01 -5.34 9.62
C THR A 171 6.77 -3.96 9.01
N LEU A 172 5.58 -3.71 8.47
CA LEU A 172 5.18 -2.41 7.95
C LEU A 172 5.08 -1.37 9.06
N ARG A 173 4.44 -1.67 10.19
CA ARG A 173 4.37 -0.74 11.34
C ARG A 173 5.76 -0.32 11.80
N GLN A 174 6.68 -1.27 11.96
CA GLN A 174 8.06 -0.98 12.32
C GLN A 174 8.74 -0.10 11.28
N PHE A 175 8.58 -0.43 9.99
CA PHE A 175 9.14 0.35 8.89
C PHE A 175 8.61 1.80 8.86
N LEU A 176 7.30 2.00 9.10
CA LEU A 176 6.67 3.33 9.16
C LEU A 176 7.11 4.12 10.39
N PHE A 177 7.18 3.47 11.55
CA PHE A 177 7.67 4.07 12.78
C PHE A 177 9.13 4.56 12.63
N GLU A 178 10.00 3.72 12.06
CA GLU A 178 11.40 4.06 11.80
C GLU A 178 11.60 5.18 10.77
N LEU A 179 10.59 5.51 9.98
CA LEU A 179 10.63 6.59 9.00
C LEU A 179 9.85 7.83 9.45
N GLN A 180 9.39 7.83 10.71
CA GLN A 180 8.61 8.91 11.32
C GLN A 180 7.38 9.30 10.50
N VAL A 181 6.66 8.30 9.99
CA VAL A 181 5.31 8.49 9.44
C VAL A 181 4.37 8.91 10.55
N GLU A 182 3.25 9.54 10.20
CA GLU A 182 2.17 9.85 11.12
C GLU A 182 1.51 8.58 11.70
N ASP A 183 1.10 8.63 12.98
CA ASP A 183 0.55 7.48 13.73
C ASP A 183 -0.92 7.22 13.36
N GLY A 184 -1.16 6.78 12.13
CA GLY A 184 -2.49 6.46 11.65
C GLY A 184 -3.34 7.68 11.28
N LEU A 185 -4.61 7.41 11.00
CA LEU A 185 -5.56 8.41 10.52
C LEU A 185 -5.85 9.51 11.56
N GLY A 186 -5.78 9.17 12.85
CA GLY A 186 -5.92 10.15 13.93
C GLY A 186 -4.86 11.25 13.89
N ALA A 187 -3.61 10.89 13.58
CA ALA A 187 -2.50 11.83 13.49
C ALA A 187 -2.60 12.78 12.27
N VAL A 188 -3.41 12.42 11.27
CA VAL A 188 -3.72 13.28 10.10
C VAL A 188 -5.12 13.91 10.19
N GLY A 189 -5.70 13.97 11.39
CA GLY A 189 -6.89 14.78 11.68
C GLY A 189 -8.23 14.10 11.43
N TYR A 190 -8.26 12.78 11.24
CA TYR A 190 -9.51 12.02 11.20
C TYR A 190 -9.95 11.55 12.59
N SER A 191 -11.26 11.37 12.73
CA SER A 191 -11.90 10.75 13.88
C SER A 191 -12.70 9.51 13.46
N ARG A 192 -13.19 8.72 14.42
CA ARG A 192 -14.06 7.57 14.11
C ARG A 192 -15.36 7.99 13.42
N ASP A 193 -15.84 9.21 13.69
CA ASP A 193 -17.04 9.77 13.06
C ASP A 193 -16.85 10.02 11.56
N ASP A 194 -15.61 10.03 11.07
CA ASP A 194 -15.30 10.20 9.65
C ASP A 194 -15.36 8.88 8.86
N ILE A 195 -15.29 7.73 9.54
CA ILE A 195 -15.24 6.40 8.91
C ILE A 195 -16.39 6.19 7.91
N PRO A 196 -17.67 6.52 8.21
CA PRO A 196 -18.75 6.35 7.24
C PRO A 196 -18.53 7.13 5.93
N SER A 197 -17.95 8.33 6.02
CA SER A 197 -17.64 9.15 4.84
C SER A 197 -16.45 8.60 4.06
N LEU A 198 -15.44 8.07 4.76
CA LEU A 198 -14.29 7.41 4.16
C LEU A 198 -14.68 6.13 3.41
N VAL A 199 -15.55 5.30 3.99
CA VAL A 199 -16.10 4.11 3.34
C VAL A 199 -16.88 4.52 2.09
N LYS A 200 -17.80 5.49 2.21
CA LYS A 200 -18.59 5.99 1.08
C LYS A 200 -17.72 6.48 -0.08
N GLY A 201 -16.59 7.13 0.19
CA GLY A 201 -15.66 7.58 -0.84
C GLY A 201 -14.77 6.48 -1.43
N THR A 202 -14.62 5.35 -0.73
CA THR A 202 -13.85 4.18 -1.19
C THR A 202 -14.65 3.31 -2.15
N LEU A 203 -15.95 3.10 -1.90
CA LEU A 203 -16.84 2.27 -2.72
C LEU A 203 -16.81 2.56 -4.24
N PRO A 204 -16.84 3.83 -4.71
CA PRO A 204 -16.78 4.11 -6.14
C PRO A 204 -15.41 3.84 -6.79
N GLN A 205 -14.36 3.54 -6.01
CA GLN A 205 -13.00 3.29 -6.52
C GLN A 205 -12.84 1.86 -7.07
N GLU A 206 -13.87 1.31 -7.71
CA GLU A 206 -13.95 -0.07 -8.19
C GLU A 206 -12.79 -0.48 -9.10
N ARG A 207 -12.22 0.49 -9.83
CA ARG A 207 -11.06 0.27 -10.71
C ARG A 207 -9.87 -0.35 -9.97
N VAL A 208 -9.66 0.04 -8.71
CA VAL A 208 -8.57 -0.49 -7.87
C VAL A 208 -9.10 -1.50 -6.86
N THR A 209 -10.24 -1.26 -6.20
CA THR A 209 -10.72 -2.15 -5.13
C THR A 209 -11.06 -3.56 -5.63
N LYS A 210 -11.50 -3.71 -6.89
CA LYS A 210 -11.74 -5.02 -7.53
C LYS A 210 -10.47 -5.82 -7.83
N LEU A 211 -9.28 -5.24 -7.64
CA LEU A 211 -8.00 -5.97 -7.72
C LEU A 211 -7.55 -6.53 -6.37
N SER A 212 -8.31 -6.29 -5.30
CA SER A 212 -8.09 -6.98 -4.03
C SER A 212 -8.24 -8.49 -4.24
N PRO A 213 -7.31 -9.32 -3.75
CA PRO A 213 -7.46 -10.77 -3.82
C PRO A 213 -8.58 -11.28 -2.89
N ARG A 214 -9.01 -10.46 -1.93
CA ARG A 214 -10.11 -10.75 -1.00
C ARG A 214 -11.28 -9.79 -1.27
N GLU A 215 -12.48 -10.35 -1.42
CA GLU A 215 -13.72 -9.55 -1.46
C GLU A 215 -13.90 -8.77 -0.15
N HIS A 216 -14.54 -7.60 -0.24
CA HIS A 216 -14.73 -6.70 0.88
C HIS A 216 -16.13 -6.08 0.82
N SER A 217 -16.76 -6.01 1.99
CA SER A 217 -18.00 -5.30 2.24
C SER A 217 -17.75 -3.89 2.78
N GLU A 218 -18.80 -3.09 2.91
CA GLU A 218 -18.74 -1.80 3.64
C GLU A 218 -18.30 -1.97 5.10
N GLU A 219 -18.69 -3.09 5.72
CA GLU A 219 -18.30 -3.44 7.08
C GLU A 219 -16.80 -3.77 7.16
N ASP A 220 -16.27 -4.54 6.19
CA ASP A 220 -14.83 -4.81 6.12
C ASP A 220 -14.03 -3.50 5.94
N LEU A 221 -14.47 -2.60 5.05
CA LEU A 221 -13.84 -1.30 4.87
C LEU A 221 -13.88 -0.45 6.15
N SER A 222 -15.00 -0.48 6.88
CA SER A 222 -15.14 0.22 8.16
C SER A 222 -14.14 -0.30 9.19
N GLN A 223 -14.00 -1.61 9.31
CA GLN A 223 -13.03 -2.25 10.21
C GLN A 223 -11.58 -1.95 9.80
N LEU A 224 -11.29 -1.88 8.50
CA LEU A 224 -9.97 -1.49 8.00
C LEU A 224 -9.63 -0.04 8.36
N PHE A 225 -10.57 0.90 8.21
CA PHE A 225 -10.36 2.29 8.64
C PHE A 225 -10.18 2.40 10.16
N GLU A 226 -11.00 1.69 10.92
CA GLU A 226 -10.92 1.64 12.38
C GLU A 226 -9.55 1.11 12.85
N ALA A 227 -9.08 0.01 12.26
CA ALA A 227 -7.75 -0.55 12.52
C ALA A 227 -6.59 0.33 12.04
N SER A 228 -6.88 1.36 11.23
CA SER A 228 -5.90 2.33 10.72
C SER A 228 -5.93 3.66 11.48
N MET A 229 -6.82 3.81 12.49
CA MET A 229 -6.91 5.04 13.29
C MET A 229 -5.63 5.31 14.08
N LYS A 230 -4.92 4.23 14.48
CA LYS A 230 -3.65 4.26 15.20
C LYS A 230 -2.77 3.08 14.75
N LEU A 231 -1.48 3.31 14.53
CA LEU A 231 -0.55 2.31 13.99
C LEU A 231 0.42 1.74 15.02
N TYR A 232 0.87 2.52 16.02
CA TYR A 232 1.86 2.08 17.03
C TYR A 232 1.58 2.57 18.45
#